data_AF-A0A2T9YB06-F1
#
_entry.id   AF-A0A2T9YB06-F1
#
_cell.length_a   1.000
_cell.length_b   1.000
_cell.length_c   1.000
_cell.angle_alpha   90.00
_cell.angle_beta   90.00
_cell.angle_gamma   90.00
#
_symmetry.space_group_name_H-M   'P 1'
#
loop_
_entity.id
_entity.type
_entity.pdbx_description
1 polymer ?
#
loop_
_entity_poly.entity_id
_entity_poly.type
_entity_poly.pdbx_seq_one_letter_code
_entity_poly.pdbx_strand_id
1 'polypeptide(L)'
;MFTSTIDSRLKLFSTGLVVGSVVLNSIFHLMRKTSAYTTEKQLAWILTFTTCVTVVLASIPYLLQLFYHNLDVTKIVVTDSFSLMICGFFEAYLIWDLLIGHKYYRSSFDLITGYFHHSFYILLVFYVSMIGYSAIFTLVFIMELPTIVLAIGSINKALRKDWLFASCFFSTRLLLHIVLIYRFFSYFPNRLIWKLLVSSLPLHIYWFYCFVKQQKRLRSKRKLASIH
;
A
#
# COMPACT_ATOMS: atom_id res chain seq x y z
N MET A 1 -6.69 30.34 -13.38
CA MET A 1 -5.37 29.73 -13.07
C MET A 1 -5.47 28.59 -12.05
N PHE A 2 -6.29 28.71 -10.98
CA PHE A 2 -6.55 27.60 -10.04
C PHE A 2 -7.33 26.43 -10.67
N THR A 3 -8.39 26.72 -11.44
CA THR A 3 -9.22 25.71 -12.13
C THR A 3 -8.42 24.87 -13.12
N SER A 4 -7.64 25.51 -13.99
CA SER A 4 -6.78 24.83 -14.99
C SER A 4 -5.75 23.87 -14.37
N THR A 5 -5.31 24.13 -13.13
CA THR A 5 -4.36 23.27 -12.42
C THR A 5 -5.06 22.04 -11.82
N ILE A 6 -6.30 22.18 -11.35
CA ILE A 6 -7.10 21.06 -10.86
C ILE A 6 -7.53 20.18 -12.03
N ASP A 7 -7.98 20.78 -13.13
CA ASP A 7 -8.44 20.03 -14.32
C ASP A 7 -7.33 19.16 -14.92
N SER A 8 -6.10 19.70 -14.98
CA SER A 8 -4.94 18.93 -15.46
C SER A 8 -4.56 17.78 -14.51
N ARG A 9 -4.60 18.01 -13.19
CA ARG A 9 -4.37 16.96 -12.19
C ARG A 9 -5.42 15.87 -12.28
N LEU A 10 -6.69 16.25 -12.38
CA LEU A 10 -7.81 15.33 -12.51
C LEU A 10 -7.67 14.49 -13.78
N LYS A 11 -7.33 15.10 -14.92
CA LYS A 11 -7.11 14.37 -16.18
C LYS A 11 -6.03 13.28 -16.05
N LEU A 12 -4.87 13.63 -15.47
CA LEU A 12 -3.75 12.69 -15.30
C LEU A 12 -4.10 11.58 -14.29
N PHE A 13 -4.73 11.95 -13.19
CA PHE A 13 -5.21 11.01 -12.18
C PHE A 13 -6.25 10.04 -12.75
N SER A 14 -7.27 10.53 -13.45
CA SER A 14 -8.28 9.72 -14.13
C SER A 14 -7.66 8.83 -15.20
N THR A 15 -6.62 9.29 -15.89
CA THR A 15 -5.87 8.44 -16.84
C THR A 15 -5.24 7.25 -16.11
N GLY A 16 -4.56 7.50 -14.98
CA GLY A 16 -4.01 6.44 -14.12
C GLY A 16 -5.09 5.47 -13.63
N LEU A 17 -6.24 5.99 -13.22
CA LEU A 17 -7.38 5.18 -12.76
C LEU A 17 -7.96 4.29 -13.87
N VAL A 18 -8.12 4.81 -15.09
CA VAL A 18 -8.59 4.03 -16.25
C VAL A 18 -7.58 2.95 -16.62
N VAL A 19 -6.29 3.32 -16.73
CA VAL A 19 -5.21 2.36 -17.04
C VAL A 19 -5.13 1.28 -15.98
N GLY A 20 -5.13 1.64 -14.69
CA GLY A 20 -5.14 0.70 -13.58
C GLY A 20 -6.35 -0.22 -13.62
N SER A 21 -7.54 0.31 -13.89
CA SER A 21 -8.76 -0.48 -14.03
C SER A 21 -8.64 -1.53 -15.13
N VAL A 22 -8.20 -1.14 -16.33
CA VAL A 22 -8.04 -2.06 -17.45
C VAL A 22 -7.00 -3.13 -17.15
N VAL A 23 -5.81 -2.73 -16.65
CA VAL A 23 -4.70 -3.65 -16.37
C VAL A 23 -5.05 -4.64 -15.27
N LEU A 24 -5.56 -4.16 -14.14
CA LEU A 24 -5.85 -5.00 -12.97
C LEU A 24 -6.99 -5.99 -13.25
N ASN A 25 -8.07 -5.56 -13.91
CA ASN A 25 -9.15 -6.48 -14.29
C ASN A 25 -8.68 -7.52 -15.31
N SER A 26 -7.87 -7.11 -16.29
CA SER A 26 -7.31 -8.04 -17.28
C SER A 26 -6.45 -9.09 -16.58
N ILE A 27 -5.54 -8.69 -15.70
CA ILE A 27 -4.70 -9.61 -14.92
C ILE A 27 -5.55 -10.55 -14.07
N PHE A 28 -6.52 -10.01 -13.31
CA PHE A 28 -7.37 -10.83 -12.46
C PHE A 28 -8.14 -11.89 -13.26
N HIS A 29 -8.80 -11.50 -14.35
CA HIS A 29 -9.60 -12.42 -15.15
C HIS A 29 -8.75 -13.44 -15.93
N LEU A 30 -7.55 -13.06 -16.38
CA LEU A 30 -6.61 -14.00 -16.98
C LEU A 30 -6.12 -15.01 -15.94
N MET A 31 -5.66 -14.55 -14.78
CA MET A 31 -5.16 -15.44 -13.73
C MET A 31 -6.25 -16.35 -13.17
N ARG A 32 -7.48 -15.86 -13.01
CA ARG A 32 -8.62 -16.67 -12.58
C ARG A 32 -8.96 -17.82 -13.55
N LYS A 33 -8.70 -17.66 -14.84
CA LYS A 33 -8.90 -18.73 -15.84
C LYS A 33 -7.83 -19.81 -15.75
N THR A 34 -6.68 -19.53 -15.12
CA THR A 34 -5.64 -20.54 -14.93
C THR A 34 -6.00 -21.47 -13.76
N SER A 35 -5.70 -22.75 -13.89
CA SER A 35 -5.88 -23.73 -12.80
C SER A 35 -4.86 -23.58 -11.66
N ALA A 36 -3.95 -22.61 -11.75
CA ALA A 36 -2.87 -22.39 -10.79
C ALA A 36 -3.35 -21.79 -9.45
N TYR A 37 -4.51 -21.13 -9.43
CA TYR A 37 -5.05 -20.45 -8.24
C TYR A 37 -6.41 -21.05 -7.86
N THR A 38 -6.39 -22.00 -6.93
CA THR A 38 -7.56 -22.82 -6.60
C THR A 38 -8.35 -22.31 -5.40
N THR A 39 -7.79 -21.37 -4.63
CA THR A 39 -8.43 -20.86 -3.40
C THR A 39 -8.80 -19.38 -3.51
N GLU A 40 -9.92 -18.98 -2.88
CA GLU A 40 -10.31 -17.56 -2.76
C GLU A 40 -9.18 -16.70 -2.21
N LYS A 41 -8.44 -17.24 -1.22
CA LYS A 41 -7.30 -16.55 -0.64
C LYS A 41 -6.23 -16.26 -1.69
N GLN A 42 -5.84 -17.25 -2.49
CA GLN A 42 -4.82 -17.02 -3.54
C GLN A 42 -5.28 -15.96 -4.53
N LEU A 43 -6.54 -16.03 -4.96
CA LEU A 43 -7.14 -15.05 -5.88
C LEU A 43 -7.14 -13.63 -5.30
N ALA A 44 -7.47 -13.48 -4.01
CA ALA A 44 -7.47 -12.19 -3.32
C ALA A 44 -6.10 -11.50 -3.35
N TRP A 45 -5.01 -12.27 -3.28
CA TRP A 45 -3.66 -11.71 -3.23
C TRP A 45 -3.08 -11.33 -4.60
N ILE A 46 -3.72 -11.68 -5.72
CA ILE A 46 -3.20 -11.39 -7.07
C ILE A 46 -3.17 -9.88 -7.34
N LEU A 47 -4.30 -9.22 -7.09
CA LEU A 47 -4.43 -7.78 -7.30
C LEU A 47 -3.54 -6.99 -6.34
N THR A 48 -3.53 -7.38 -5.07
CA THR A 48 -2.66 -6.79 -4.06
C THR A 48 -1.19 -6.95 -4.44
N PHE A 49 -0.74 -8.16 -4.81
CA PHE A 49 0.65 -8.39 -5.22
C PHE A 49 1.06 -7.51 -6.40
N THR A 50 0.25 -7.53 -7.47
CA THR A 50 0.51 -6.76 -8.70
C THR A 50 0.62 -5.27 -8.41
N THR A 51 -0.31 -4.75 -7.60
CA THR A 51 -0.35 -3.34 -7.24
C THR A 51 0.82 -2.96 -6.36
N CYS A 52 1.08 -3.71 -5.28
CA CYS A 52 2.17 -3.43 -4.36
C CYS A 52 3.53 -3.43 -5.07
N VAL A 53 3.78 -4.38 -5.98
CA VAL A 53 5.01 -4.37 -6.80
C VAL A 53 5.10 -3.09 -7.63
N THR A 54 4.01 -2.73 -8.32
CA THR A 54 3.97 -1.52 -9.17
C THR A 54 4.25 -0.26 -8.37
N VAL A 55 3.55 -0.06 -7.24
CA VAL A 55 3.66 1.18 -6.46
C VAL A 55 4.96 1.26 -5.65
N VAL A 56 5.49 0.13 -5.17
CA VAL A 56 6.81 0.09 -4.51
C VAL A 56 7.89 0.49 -5.52
N LEU A 57 7.87 -0.06 -6.73
CA LEU A 57 8.83 0.33 -7.78
C LEU A 57 8.67 1.81 -8.16
N ALA A 58 7.44 2.30 -8.29
CA ALA A 58 7.15 3.70 -8.56
C ALA A 58 7.62 4.66 -7.46
N SER A 59 7.74 4.19 -6.21
CA SER A 59 8.23 5.01 -5.09
C SER A 59 9.74 5.23 -5.11
N ILE A 60 10.50 4.37 -5.80
CA ILE A 60 11.98 4.38 -5.75
C ILE A 60 12.58 5.73 -6.16
N PRO A 61 12.16 6.39 -7.27
CA PRO A 61 12.72 7.70 -7.63
C PRO A 61 12.57 8.75 -6.52
N TYR A 62 11.40 8.79 -5.87
CA TYR A 62 11.13 9.73 -4.77
C TYR A 62 11.92 9.38 -3.51
N LEU A 63 12.11 8.09 -3.24
CA LEU A 63 12.93 7.63 -2.12
C LEU A 63 14.41 7.96 -2.33
N LEU A 64 14.93 7.77 -3.55
CA LEU A 64 16.29 8.17 -3.91
C LEU A 64 16.48 9.68 -3.80
N GLN A 65 15.50 10.47 -4.25
CA GLN A 65 15.50 11.92 -4.07
C GLN A 65 15.53 12.31 -2.58
N LEU A 66 14.74 11.64 -1.73
CA LEU A 66 14.75 11.87 -0.28
C LEU A 66 16.16 11.66 0.30
N PHE A 67 16.81 10.55 -0.04
CA PHE A 67 18.14 10.22 0.47
C PHE A 67 19.21 11.15 -0.08
N TYR A 68 19.14 11.48 -1.37
CA TYR A 68 20.06 12.43 -2.02
C TYR A 68 20.03 13.80 -1.34
N HIS A 69 18.85 14.23 -0.85
CA HIS A 69 18.68 15.47 -0.10
C HIS A 69 18.77 15.30 1.42
N ASN A 70 19.48 14.28 1.93
CA ASN A 70 19.71 14.09 3.37
C ASN A 70 18.40 14.07 4.21
N LEU A 71 17.38 13.40 3.68
CA LEU A 71 16.03 13.32 4.26
C LEU A 71 15.32 14.67 4.36
N ASP A 72 15.70 15.68 3.59
CA ASP A 72 14.98 16.96 3.51
C ASP A 72 13.67 16.79 2.73
N VAL A 73 12.58 16.61 3.48
CA VAL A 73 11.22 16.45 2.95
C VAL A 73 10.71 17.68 2.22
N THR A 74 11.32 18.86 2.43
CA THR A 74 10.95 20.09 1.70
C THR A 74 11.45 20.10 0.26
N LYS A 75 12.41 19.21 -0.06
CA LYS A 75 12.89 18.99 -1.44
C LYS A 75 12.06 17.96 -2.19
N ILE A 76 11.24 17.20 -1.49
CA ILE A 76 10.21 16.33 -2.07
C ILE A 76 8.95 17.15 -2.22
N VAL A 77 9.01 18.13 -3.12
CA VAL A 77 7.86 18.95 -3.44
C VAL A 77 7.75 18.99 -4.94
N VAL A 78 6.65 18.40 -5.43
CA VAL A 78 5.74 18.85 -6.48
C VAL A 78 4.95 17.61 -6.91
N THR A 79 3.64 17.78 -7.11
CA THR A 79 2.87 16.81 -7.88
C THR A 79 3.34 16.83 -9.33
N ASP A 80 3.80 15.70 -9.83
CA ASP A 80 4.17 15.52 -11.22
C ASP A 80 3.18 14.56 -11.92
N SER A 81 3.37 14.41 -13.23
CA SER A 81 2.47 13.57 -14.03
C SER A 81 2.57 12.10 -13.66
N PHE A 82 3.76 11.62 -13.29
CA PHE A 82 3.98 10.23 -12.93
C PHE A 82 3.33 9.93 -11.57
N SER A 83 3.54 10.77 -10.56
CA SER A 83 2.90 10.58 -9.24
C SER A 83 1.37 10.57 -9.32
N LEU A 84 0.75 11.44 -10.13
CA LEU A 84 -0.70 11.44 -10.32
C LEU A 84 -1.23 10.16 -10.98
N MET A 85 -0.55 9.69 -12.03
CA MET A 85 -0.94 8.46 -12.71
C MET A 85 -0.81 7.24 -11.78
N ILE A 86 0.25 7.19 -10.97
CA ILE A 86 0.44 6.10 -10.00
C ILE A 86 -0.59 6.17 -8.87
N CYS A 87 -0.92 7.36 -8.36
CA CYS A 87 -2.01 7.54 -7.39
C CYS A 87 -3.37 7.09 -7.95
N GLY A 88 -3.69 7.44 -9.20
CA GLY A 88 -4.91 6.98 -9.87
C GLY A 88 -4.91 5.46 -10.08
N PHE A 89 -3.78 4.88 -10.48
CA PHE A 89 -3.62 3.42 -10.60
C PHE A 89 -3.86 2.71 -9.25
N PHE A 90 -3.29 3.24 -8.17
CA PHE A 90 -3.49 2.70 -6.82
C PHE A 90 -4.95 2.83 -6.37
N GLU A 91 -5.63 3.93 -6.66
CA GLU A 91 -7.06 4.07 -6.35
C GLU A 91 -7.91 3.06 -7.14
N ALA A 92 -7.59 2.81 -8.41
CA ALA A 92 -8.24 1.76 -9.18
C ALA A 92 -8.10 0.39 -8.51
N TYR A 93 -6.92 0.06 -7.97
CA TYR A 93 -6.76 -1.14 -7.16
C TYR A 93 -7.71 -1.17 -5.97
N LEU A 94 -7.80 -0.08 -5.20
CA LEU A 94 -8.66 -0.05 -4.01
C LEU A 94 -10.13 -0.29 -4.36
N ILE A 95 -10.61 0.33 -5.45
CA ILE A 95 -11.98 0.16 -5.95
C ILE A 95 -12.20 -1.28 -6.42
N TRP A 96 -11.31 -1.80 -7.25
CA TRP A 96 -11.49 -3.13 -7.83
C TRP A 96 -11.29 -4.25 -6.81
N ASP A 97 -10.40 -4.10 -5.84
CA ASP A 97 -10.23 -5.08 -4.77
C ASP A 97 -11.49 -5.17 -3.90
N LEU A 98 -12.19 -4.05 -3.67
CA LEU A 98 -13.51 -4.05 -3.02
C LEU A 98 -14.58 -4.72 -3.89
N LEU A 99 -14.70 -4.34 -5.16
CA LEU A 99 -15.76 -4.84 -6.05
C LEU A 99 -15.58 -6.32 -6.38
N ILE A 100 -14.37 -6.72 -6.78
CA ILE A 100 -14.01 -8.10 -7.10
C ILE A 100 -13.99 -8.92 -5.81
N GLY A 101 -13.45 -8.39 -4.72
CA GLY A 101 -13.41 -9.10 -3.44
C GLY A 101 -14.79 -9.40 -2.87
N HIS A 102 -15.73 -8.46 -2.98
CA HIS A 102 -17.12 -8.70 -2.60
C HIS A 102 -17.76 -9.85 -3.40
N LYS A 103 -17.40 -9.98 -4.69
CA LYS A 103 -17.99 -10.97 -5.61
C LYS A 103 -17.31 -12.33 -5.59
N TYR A 104 -15.98 -12.39 -5.47
CA TYR A 104 -15.19 -13.60 -5.75
C TYR A 104 -14.42 -14.16 -4.56
N TYR A 105 -14.12 -13.36 -3.53
CA TYR A 105 -13.33 -13.81 -2.37
C TYR A 105 -13.79 -13.14 -1.07
N ARG A 106 -15.11 -13.07 -0.88
CA ARG A 106 -15.75 -12.38 0.24
C ARG A 106 -15.28 -12.90 1.59
N SER A 107 -14.97 -14.21 1.69
CA SER A 107 -14.49 -14.84 2.92
C SER A 107 -13.10 -14.35 3.35
N SER A 108 -12.31 -13.79 2.41
CA SER A 108 -10.96 -13.30 2.65
C SER A 108 -10.91 -11.81 3.02
N PHE A 109 -12.06 -11.13 3.03
CA PHE A 109 -12.16 -9.68 3.24
C PHE A 109 -12.64 -9.36 4.68
N ASP A 110 -11.75 -8.80 5.50
CA ASP A 110 -12.07 -8.37 6.86
C ASP A 110 -12.63 -6.93 6.88
N LEU A 111 -13.45 -6.60 7.89
CA LEU A 111 -14.09 -5.28 8.02
C LEU A 111 -13.08 -4.13 8.18
N ILE A 112 -12.03 -4.33 8.97
CA ILE A 112 -11.07 -3.27 9.30
C ILE A 112 -9.99 -3.19 8.22
N THR A 113 -9.38 -4.32 7.87
CA THR A 113 -8.24 -4.33 6.94
C THR A 113 -8.67 -4.31 5.47
N GLY A 114 -9.87 -4.80 5.18
CA GLY A 114 -10.49 -4.72 3.87
C GLY A 114 -11.30 -3.44 3.74
N TYR A 115 -12.55 -3.47 4.18
CA TYR A 115 -13.54 -2.43 3.84
C TYR A 115 -13.16 -1.03 4.33
N PHE A 116 -12.87 -0.86 5.62
CA PHE A 116 -12.57 0.45 6.18
C PHE A 116 -11.28 1.03 5.61
N HIS A 117 -10.20 0.25 5.62
CA HIS A 117 -8.90 0.67 5.08
C HIS A 117 -9.00 1.10 3.62
N HIS A 118 -9.60 0.28 2.75
CA HIS A 118 -9.68 0.60 1.33
C HIS A 118 -10.55 1.83 1.07
N SER A 119 -11.70 1.95 1.74
CA SER A 119 -12.59 3.11 1.59
C SER A 119 -11.92 4.41 2.04
N PHE A 120 -11.21 4.37 3.17
CA PHE A 120 -10.46 5.53 3.67
C PHE A 120 -9.36 5.94 2.68
N TYR A 121 -8.61 4.98 2.15
CA TYR A 121 -7.51 5.26 1.24
C TYR A 121 -7.94 5.75 -0.13
N ILE A 122 -9.14 5.37 -0.63
CA ILE A 122 -9.76 5.96 -1.83
C ILE A 122 -9.90 7.48 -1.63
N LEU A 123 -10.55 7.89 -0.55
CA LEU A 123 -10.75 9.32 -0.26
C LEU A 123 -9.43 10.04 -0.03
N LEU A 124 -8.50 9.43 0.71
CA LEU A 124 -7.21 10.02 1.03
C LEU A 124 -6.35 10.24 -0.21
N VAL A 125 -6.19 9.23 -1.08
CA VAL A 125 -5.33 9.32 -2.26
C VAL A 125 -5.87 10.34 -3.25
N PHE A 126 -7.19 10.36 -3.47
CA PHE A 126 -7.84 11.37 -4.30
C PHE A 126 -7.59 12.78 -3.74
N TYR A 127 -7.91 12.98 -2.45
CA TYR A 127 -7.74 14.28 -1.79
C TYR A 127 -6.31 14.80 -1.89
N VAL A 128 -5.32 14.01 -1.46
CA VAL A 128 -3.89 14.36 -1.45
C VAL A 128 -3.38 14.66 -2.87
N SER A 129 -3.87 13.93 -3.87
CA SER A 129 -3.53 14.18 -5.27
C SER A 129 -4.08 15.52 -5.76
N MET A 130 -5.32 15.84 -5.43
CA MET A 130 -5.96 17.10 -5.87
C MET A 130 -5.34 18.33 -5.21
N ILE A 131 -4.98 18.25 -3.92
CA ILE A 131 -4.30 19.36 -3.22
C ILE A 131 -2.81 19.49 -3.59
N GLY A 132 -2.27 18.61 -4.43
CA GLY A 132 -0.94 18.77 -5.03
C GLY A 132 0.20 18.07 -4.32
N TYR A 133 -0.08 17.00 -3.55
CA TYR A 133 0.92 16.23 -2.82
C TYR A 133 1.01 14.75 -3.24
N SER A 134 0.63 14.43 -4.49
CA SER A 134 0.70 13.05 -5.02
C SER A 134 2.11 12.43 -4.97
N ALA A 135 3.18 13.21 -5.16
CA ALA A 135 4.56 12.71 -5.03
C ALA A 135 4.90 12.25 -3.61
N ILE A 136 4.40 12.95 -2.58
CA ILE A 136 4.57 12.53 -1.17
C ILE A 136 3.80 11.23 -0.91
N PHE A 137 2.59 11.12 -1.48
CA PHE A 137 1.84 9.87 -1.41
C PHE A 137 2.56 8.72 -2.15
N THR A 138 3.22 9.03 -3.27
CA THR A 138 3.97 8.04 -4.04
C THR A 138 5.24 7.59 -3.30
N LEU A 139 5.93 8.50 -2.63
CA LEU A 139 7.07 8.18 -1.75
C LEU A 139 6.69 7.13 -0.70
N VAL A 140 5.53 7.29 -0.07
CA VAL A 140 5.12 6.38 1.02
C VAL A 140 4.71 4.99 0.54
N PHE A 141 4.55 4.76 -0.77
CA PHE A 141 4.28 3.42 -1.30
C PHE A 141 5.43 2.43 -1.06
N ILE A 142 6.64 2.88 -0.72
CA ILE A 142 7.71 1.99 -0.24
C ILE A 142 7.26 1.18 0.99
N MET A 143 6.30 1.69 1.77
CA MET A 143 5.70 1.01 2.91
C MET A 143 4.83 -0.20 2.53
N GLU A 144 4.56 -0.43 1.25
CA GLU A 144 3.87 -1.63 0.75
C GLU A 144 4.82 -2.82 0.51
N LEU A 145 6.14 -2.64 0.65
CA LEU A 145 7.12 -3.72 0.56
C LEU A 145 6.80 -4.95 1.43
N PRO A 146 6.43 -4.84 2.73
CA PRO A 146 5.98 -6.00 3.51
C PRO A 146 4.75 -6.70 2.92
N THR A 147 3.85 -5.96 2.27
CA THR A 147 2.66 -6.54 1.63
C THR A 147 3.05 -7.43 0.46
N ILE A 148 4.09 -7.09 -0.31
CA ILE A 148 4.64 -7.96 -1.37
C ILE A 148 5.08 -9.31 -0.77
N VAL A 149 5.86 -9.27 0.32
CA VAL A 149 6.35 -10.49 0.99
C VAL A 149 5.18 -11.32 1.53
N LEU A 150 4.17 -10.67 2.10
CA LEU A 150 2.97 -11.33 2.62
C LEU A 150 2.14 -11.96 1.50
N ALA A 151 2.03 -11.29 0.36
CA ALA A 151 1.29 -11.76 -0.80
C ALA A 151 1.94 -13.01 -1.40
N ILE A 152 3.26 -13.02 -1.57
CA ILE A 152 4.01 -14.19 -2.04
C ILE A 152 3.73 -15.40 -1.15
N GLY A 153 3.84 -15.24 0.18
CA GLY A 153 3.57 -16.32 1.13
C GLY A 153 2.11 -16.74 1.22
N SER A 154 1.19 -15.88 0.79
CA SER A 154 -0.25 -16.18 0.76
C SER A 154 -0.69 -16.86 -0.54
N ILE A 155 -0.03 -16.56 -1.65
CA ILE A 155 -0.19 -17.23 -2.93
C ILE A 155 0.45 -18.62 -2.89
N ASN A 156 1.70 -18.70 -2.43
CA ASN A 156 2.44 -19.95 -2.28
C ASN A 156 2.97 -20.08 -0.85
N LYS A 157 2.37 -20.99 -0.08
CA LYS A 157 2.76 -21.25 1.32
C LYS A 157 4.21 -21.70 1.48
N ALA A 158 4.80 -22.36 0.49
CA ALA A 158 6.19 -22.82 0.54
C ALA A 158 7.18 -21.64 0.53
N LEU A 159 6.79 -20.52 -0.08
CA LEU A 159 7.59 -19.29 -0.15
C LEU A 159 7.39 -18.38 1.07
N ARG A 160 6.51 -18.74 2.02
CA ARG A 160 6.23 -17.92 3.19
C ARG A 160 7.46 -17.82 4.10
N LYS A 161 7.95 -16.59 4.31
CA LYS A 161 9.05 -16.27 5.23
C LYS A 161 8.61 -15.18 6.21
N ASP A 162 8.17 -15.59 7.41
CA ASP A 162 7.64 -14.69 8.44
C ASP A 162 8.70 -13.68 8.95
N TRP A 163 9.99 -14.07 9.00
CA TRP A 163 11.07 -13.17 9.40
C TRP A 163 11.28 -12.04 8.39
N LEU A 164 11.25 -12.36 7.09
CA LEU A 164 11.40 -11.38 6.01
C LEU A 164 10.24 -10.38 6.03
N PHE A 165 9.02 -10.89 6.19
CA PHE A 165 7.84 -10.05 6.37
C PHE A 165 8.02 -9.09 7.57
N ALA A 166 8.43 -9.61 8.73
CA ALA A 166 8.61 -8.82 9.94
C ALA A 166 9.69 -7.74 9.77
N SER A 167 10.82 -8.09 9.14
CA SER A 167 11.92 -7.15 8.85
C SER A 167 11.48 -6.04 7.90
N CYS A 168 10.79 -6.37 6.79
CA CYS A 168 10.25 -5.38 5.86
C CYS A 168 9.19 -4.50 6.53
N PHE A 169 8.31 -5.08 7.35
CA PHE A 169 7.25 -4.33 8.04
C PHE A 169 7.85 -3.35 9.04
N PHE A 170 8.76 -3.82 9.89
CA PHE A 170 9.39 -2.97 10.89
C PHE A 170 10.20 -1.84 10.24
N SER A 171 11.03 -2.14 9.24
CA SER A 171 11.87 -1.13 8.59
C SER A 171 11.06 -0.06 7.85
N THR A 172 10.03 -0.44 7.09
CA THR A 172 9.29 0.50 6.24
C THR A 172 8.07 1.11 6.94
N ARG A 173 7.18 0.29 7.53
CA ARG A 173 5.90 0.75 8.10
C ARG A 173 6.00 1.33 9.51
N LEU A 174 7.09 1.04 10.24
CA LEU A 174 7.34 1.58 11.57
C LEU A 174 8.52 2.56 11.56
N LEU A 175 9.74 2.09 11.32
CA LEU A 175 10.94 2.93 11.45
C LEU A 175 10.96 4.08 10.45
N LEU A 176 10.92 3.79 9.14
CA LEU A 176 10.89 4.82 8.12
C LEU A 176 9.66 5.73 8.28
N HIS A 177 8.50 5.17 8.61
CA HIS A 177 7.30 5.96 8.83
C HIS A 177 7.44 6.98 9.98
N ILE A 178 8.01 6.58 11.12
CA ILE A 178 8.30 7.47 12.25
C ILE A 178 9.32 8.55 11.84
N VAL A 179 10.36 8.18 11.09
CA VAL A 179 11.34 9.14 10.55
C VAL A 179 10.64 10.15 9.65
N LEU A 180 9.81 9.71 8.69
CA LEU A 180 9.05 10.60 7.82
C LEU A 180 8.13 11.52 8.63
N ILE A 181 7.37 10.99 9.59
CA ILE A 181 6.52 11.79 10.47
C ILE A 181 7.33 12.89 11.17
N TYR A 182 8.48 12.55 11.76
CA TYR A 182 9.36 13.52 12.42
C TYR A 182 9.85 14.60 11.44
N ARG A 183 10.31 14.21 10.24
CA ARG A 183 10.80 15.15 9.24
C ARG A 183 9.69 16.07 8.73
N PHE A 184 8.51 15.53 8.44
CA PHE A 184 7.35 16.32 8.01
C PHE A 184 6.82 17.22 9.12
N PHE A 185 6.84 16.77 10.37
CA PHE A 185 6.50 17.59 11.53
C PHE A 185 7.49 18.74 11.74
N SER A 186 8.79 18.48 11.65
CA SER A 186 9.82 19.48 11.93
C SER A 186 9.98 20.51 10.81
N TYR A 187 9.93 20.08 9.55
CA TYR A 187 10.41 20.90 8.44
C TYR A 187 9.35 21.22 7.37
N PHE A 188 8.25 20.48 7.30
CA PHE A 188 7.29 20.70 6.21
C PHE A 188 6.29 21.82 6.53
N PRO A 189 6.10 22.82 5.64
CA PRO A 189 5.23 23.97 5.91
C PRO A 189 3.77 23.59 6.12
N ASN A 190 3.25 22.66 5.31
CA ASN A 190 1.86 22.26 5.39
C ASN A 190 1.64 21.24 6.51
N ARG A 191 1.08 21.73 7.64
CA ARG A 191 0.79 20.93 8.83
C ARG A 191 -0.24 19.83 8.61
N LEU A 192 -1.01 19.86 7.52
CA LEU A 192 -1.95 18.78 7.20
C LEU A 192 -1.22 17.48 6.85
N ILE A 193 -0.06 17.56 6.18
CA ILE A 193 0.61 16.39 5.64
C ILE A 193 1.14 15.47 6.74
N TRP A 194 1.80 16.01 7.77
CA TRP A 194 2.27 15.18 8.88
C TRP A 194 1.10 14.58 9.68
N LYS A 195 -0.04 15.30 9.78
CA LYS A 195 -1.25 14.77 10.43
C LYS A 195 -1.82 13.58 9.65
N LEU A 196 -1.86 13.66 8.32
CA LEU A 196 -2.29 12.56 7.46
C LEU A 196 -1.35 11.36 7.59
N LEU A 197 -0.03 11.57 7.62
CA LEU A 197 0.95 10.49 7.87
C LEU A 197 0.71 9.83 9.23
N VAL A 198 0.63 10.63 10.30
CA VAL A 198 0.38 10.14 11.67
C VAL A 198 -0.91 9.34 11.76
N SER A 199 -1.97 9.71 11.02
CA SER A 199 -3.26 9.02 11.07
C SER A 199 -3.19 7.53 10.72
N SER A 200 -2.21 7.12 9.89
CA SER A 200 -2.03 5.72 9.48
C SER A 200 -1.13 4.91 10.42
N LEU A 201 -0.31 5.56 11.26
CA LEU A 201 0.64 4.89 12.14
C LEU A 201 -0.02 3.96 13.19
N PRO A 202 -1.12 4.34 13.87
CA PRO A 202 -1.79 3.45 14.82
C PRO A 202 -2.19 2.10 14.20
N LEU A 203 -2.64 2.11 12.94
CA LEU A 203 -3.01 0.90 12.21
C LEU A 203 -1.79 0.01 11.97
N HIS A 204 -0.65 0.58 11.59
CA HIS A 204 0.60 -0.16 11.41
C HIS A 204 1.09 -0.79 12.71
N ILE A 205 1.03 -0.05 13.82
CA ILE A 205 1.38 -0.56 15.16
C ILE A 205 0.46 -1.71 15.54
N TYR A 206 -0.86 -1.54 15.35
CA TYR A 206 -1.85 -2.56 15.64
C TYR A 206 -1.60 -3.85 14.83
N TRP A 207 -1.36 -3.74 13.53
CA TRP A 207 -1.06 -4.90 12.68
C TRP A 207 0.22 -5.63 13.10
N PHE A 208 1.28 -4.88 13.41
CA PHE A 208 2.53 -5.50 13.88
C PHE A 208 2.34 -6.18 15.24
N TYR A 209 1.59 -5.56 16.15
CA TYR A 209 1.22 -6.18 17.43
C TYR A 209 0.45 -7.50 17.23
N CYS A 210 -0.56 -7.51 16.36
CA CYS A 210 -1.33 -8.71 16.03
C CYS A 210 -0.45 -9.80 15.42
N PHE A 211 0.51 -9.44 14.55
CA PHE A 211 1.49 -10.36 14.01
C PHE A 211 2.38 -10.97 15.11
N VAL A 212 2.97 -10.15 15.98
CA VAL A 212 3.81 -10.63 17.09
C VAL A 212 3.02 -11.56 18.02
N LYS A 213 1.77 -11.21 18.35
CA LYS A 213 0.87 -12.06 19.15
C LYS A 213 0.61 -13.40 18.48
N GLN A 214 0.39 -13.40 17.16
CA GLN A 214 0.22 -14.63 16.38
C GLN A 214 1.48 -15.50 16.43
N GLN A 215 2.67 -14.92 16.25
CA GLN A 215 3.94 -15.65 16.30
C GLN A 215 4.23 -16.25 17.68
N LYS A 216 3.95 -15.51 18.76
CA LYS A 216 4.03 -16.03 20.14
C LYS A 216 3.13 -17.26 20.32
N ARG A 217 1.87 -17.18 19.86
CA ARG A 217 0.91 -18.29 19.93
C ARG A 217 1.39 -19.51 19.15
N LEU A 218 1.92 -19.33 17.94
CA LEU A 218 2.45 -20.42 17.11
C LEU A 218 3.68 -21.09 17.76
N ARG A 219 4.57 -20.29 18.35
CA ARG A 219 5.72 -20.81 19.11
C ARG A 219 5.28 -21.67 20.30
N SER A 220 4.31 -21.21 21.08
CA SER A 220 3.78 -21.98 22.22
C SER A 220 3.18 -23.32 21.77
N LYS A 221 2.42 -23.33 20.67
CA LYS A 221 1.87 -24.57 20.10
C LYS A 221 2.95 -25.56 19.65
N ARG A 222 4.00 -25.07 18.99
CA ARG A 222 5.14 -25.91 18.57
C ARG A 222 5.87 -26.52 19.75
N LYS A 223 6.06 -25.76 20.83
CA LYS A 223 6.69 -26.25 22.07
C LYS A 223 5.86 -27.33 22.74
N LEU A 224 4.53 -27.21 22.76
CA LEU A 224 3.65 -28.25 23.30
C LEU A 224 3.66 -29.52 22.44
N ALA A 225 3.65 -29.36 21.11
CA ALA A 225 3.69 -30.48 20.18
C ALA A 225 5.04 -31.23 20.15
N SER A 226 6.13 -30.63 20.64
CA SER A 226 7.43 -31.31 20.75
C SER A 226 7.64 -32.05 22.07
N ILE A 227 6.67 -31.95 23.00
CA ILE A 227 6.70 -32.65 24.30
C ILE A 227 5.90 -33.96 24.21
N HIS A 228 5.06 -34.12 23.18
CA HIS A 228 4.34 -35.35 22.83
C HIS A 228 5.01 -36.02 21.64
#